data_AF-A0A937V6F4-F1
#
_entry.id   AF-A0A937V6F4-F1
#
_cell.length_a   1.000
_cell.length_b   1.000
_cell.length_c   1.000
_cell.angle_alpha   90.00
_cell.angle_beta   90.00
_cell.angle_gamma   90.00
#
_symmetry.space_group_name_H-M   'P 1'
#
loop_
_entity.id
_entity.type
_entity.pdbx_description
1 polymer ?
#
loop_
_entity_poly.entity_id
_entity_poly.type
_entity_poly.pdbx_seq_one_letter_code
_entity_poly.pdbx_strand_id
1 'polypeptide(L)'
;MAVHSKYLYQLRQSIAYSLDDCVTGTAEANSTNSTLICSYLIRGNGFYDGWDLHIYAGTNQGQTREVTDSRESGTTLLVAPVFSNALTNNSQFELHKMFTTAQYNDAINRAIEMGKDDYLLDLREESATLTSDTYEYNCVSNFRYISALWLEDATDANTYYSTGYIDPRHYGIARGATPLLKFDEVGYPIGANLTGKKLRIVGQSVQSALSNNTDTCKMPPEFIIQQSRAILLFNKGKDAEAQRAQQRADVERKLMKVPLYAHSKAVNEV
;
A
#
# COMPACT_ATOMS: atom_id res chain seq x y z
N MET A 1 -3.40 4.16 15.01
CA MET A 1 -2.77 2.81 14.89
C MET A 1 -3.52 2.06 13.81
N ALA A 2 -2.87 1.63 12.72
CA ALA A 2 -3.57 0.89 11.66
C ALA A 2 -4.01 -0.47 12.20
N VAL A 3 -5.32 -0.70 12.27
CA VAL A 3 -5.91 -1.94 12.81
C VAL A 3 -5.71 -3.12 11.85
N HIS A 4 -5.48 -2.81 10.56
CA HIS A 4 -5.25 -3.78 9.51
C HIS A 4 -3.89 -3.56 8.85
N SER A 5 -3.15 -4.63 8.63
CA SER A 5 -1.85 -4.61 7.96
C SER A 5 -1.69 -5.92 7.19
N LYS A 6 -1.68 -5.84 5.86
CA LYS A 6 -1.37 -6.98 4.97
C LYS A 6 -0.34 -6.55 3.95
N TYR A 7 0.61 -7.43 3.66
CA TYR A 7 1.56 -7.23 2.58
C TYR A 7 0.89 -7.43 1.22
N LEU A 8 1.40 -6.78 0.18
CA LEU A 8 0.87 -6.89 -1.18
C LEU A 8 0.75 -8.35 -1.65
N TYR A 9 1.77 -9.19 -1.41
CA TYR A 9 1.71 -10.61 -1.79
C TYR A 9 0.60 -11.36 -1.04
N GLN A 10 0.34 -11.01 0.22
CA GLN A 10 -0.73 -11.65 1.01
C GLN A 10 -2.11 -11.30 0.43
N LEU A 11 -2.31 -10.05 0.00
CA LEU A 11 -3.55 -9.63 -0.66
C LEU A 11 -3.74 -10.36 -1.99
N ARG A 12 -2.70 -10.43 -2.83
CA ARG A 12 -2.76 -11.18 -4.09
C ARG A 12 -3.16 -12.63 -3.86
N GLN A 13 -2.50 -13.31 -2.92
CA GLN A 13 -2.80 -14.71 -2.59
C GLN A 13 -4.23 -14.87 -2.10
N SER A 14 -4.71 -14.00 -1.21
CA SER A 14 -6.11 -14.06 -0.75
C SER A 14 -7.12 -13.88 -1.89
N ILE A 15 -6.87 -12.96 -2.83
CA ILE A 15 -7.72 -12.78 -4.01
C ILE A 15 -7.65 -14.02 -4.90
N ALA A 16 -6.45 -14.49 -5.23
CA ALA A 16 -6.24 -15.63 -6.11
C ALA A 16 -6.85 -16.92 -5.54
N TYR A 17 -6.71 -17.18 -4.22
CA TYR A 17 -7.40 -18.30 -3.56
C TYR A 17 -8.92 -18.19 -3.63
N SER A 18 -9.49 -16.97 -3.52
CA SER A 18 -10.93 -16.76 -3.66
C SER A 18 -11.46 -17.00 -5.08
N LEU A 19 -10.57 -17.07 -6.07
CA LEU A 19 -10.83 -17.32 -7.47
C LEU A 19 -10.42 -18.72 -7.93
N ASP A 20 -9.89 -19.55 -7.02
CA ASP A 20 -9.30 -20.87 -7.33
C ASP A 20 -8.15 -20.77 -8.37
N ASP A 21 -7.36 -19.70 -8.27
CA ASP A 21 -6.31 -19.32 -9.22
C ASP A 21 -4.94 -19.16 -8.55
N CYS A 22 -4.67 -19.95 -7.50
CA CYS A 22 -3.45 -19.82 -6.72
C CYS A 22 -2.87 -21.19 -6.36
N VAL A 23 -1.60 -21.40 -6.71
CA VAL A 23 -0.76 -22.43 -6.10
C VAL A 23 0.45 -21.75 -5.51
N THR A 24 0.68 -21.93 -4.20
CA THR A 24 1.87 -21.40 -3.53
C THR A 24 2.78 -22.52 -3.07
N GLY A 25 4.09 -22.25 -3.01
CA GLY A 25 5.04 -23.20 -2.47
C GLY A 25 6.41 -22.59 -2.19
N THR A 26 7.34 -23.46 -1.83
CA THR A 26 8.75 -23.13 -1.67
C THR A 26 9.54 -23.96 -2.67
N ALA A 27 10.44 -23.31 -3.41
CA ALA A 27 11.34 -24.00 -4.33
C ALA A 27 12.24 -24.98 -3.55
N GLU A 28 12.69 -26.04 -4.20
CA GLU A 28 13.59 -27.03 -3.65
C GLU A 28 15.03 -26.79 -4.14
N ALA A 29 15.96 -27.43 -3.43
CA ALA A 29 17.36 -27.46 -3.84
C ALA A 29 17.50 -28.07 -5.26
N ASN A 30 18.59 -27.71 -5.95
CA ASN A 30 18.90 -28.11 -7.33
C ASN A 30 18.06 -27.43 -8.42
N SER A 31 17.23 -26.44 -8.07
CA SER A 31 16.70 -25.51 -9.06
C SER A 31 17.86 -24.81 -9.79
N THR A 32 17.70 -24.55 -11.09
CA THR A 32 18.67 -23.81 -11.90
C THR A 32 18.12 -22.43 -12.22
N ASN A 33 18.84 -21.60 -12.97
CA ASN A 33 18.30 -20.33 -13.44
C ASN A 33 17.06 -20.52 -14.34
N SER A 34 16.92 -21.65 -15.04
CA SER A 34 15.82 -21.92 -15.95
C SER A 34 14.76 -22.87 -15.38
N THR A 35 14.91 -23.32 -14.12
CA THR A 35 14.01 -24.31 -13.53
C THR A 35 13.58 -23.96 -12.12
N LEU A 36 12.32 -24.24 -11.81
CA LEU A 36 11.81 -24.33 -10.45
C LEU A 36 11.47 -25.78 -10.15
N ILE A 37 11.98 -26.31 -9.05
CA ILE A 37 11.66 -27.66 -8.57
C ILE A 37 10.82 -27.54 -7.30
N CYS A 38 9.69 -28.24 -7.22
CA CYS A 38 8.90 -28.30 -5.99
C CYS A 38 8.03 -29.56 -5.96
N SER A 39 8.30 -30.49 -5.03
CA SER A 39 7.64 -31.80 -4.92
C SER A 39 6.11 -31.76 -4.76
N TYR A 40 5.53 -30.61 -4.39
CA TYR A 40 4.08 -30.43 -4.32
C TYR A 40 3.41 -30.20 -5.68
N LEU A 41 4.18 -29.92 -6.74
CA LEU A 41 3.67 -29.64 -8.09
C LEU A 41 3.47 -30.90 -8.94
N ILE A 42 3.12 -32.04 -8.33
CA ILE A 42 2.88 -33.30 -9.06
C ILE A 42 1.56 -33.20 -9.84
N ARG A 43 1.67 -33.02 -11.16
CA ARG A 43 0.59 -33.04 -12.14
C ARG A 43 1.11 -33.63 -13.44
N GLY A 44 0.20 -33.99 -14.35
CA GLY A 44 0.57 -34.50 -15.67
C GLY A 44 1.41 -33.50 -16.47
N ASN A 45 2.17 -34.01 -17.44
CA ASN A 45 2.99 -33.19 -18.34
C ASN A 45 2.17 -32.07 -18.99
N GLY A 46 2.71 -30.86 -19.02
CA GLY A 46 2.10 -29.69 -19.64
C GLY A 46 1.01 -28.99 -18.81
N PHE A 47 0.70 -29.48 -17.61
CA PHE A 47 -0.41 -28.94 -16.81
C PHE A 47 -0.23 -27.47 -16.43
N TYR A 48 1.01 -27.05 -16.14
CA TYR A 48 1.34 -25.69 -15.72
C TYR A 48 1.83 -24.80 -16.86
N ASP A 49 1.80 -25.27 -18.11
CA ASP A 49 2.33 -24.50 -19.23
C ASP A 49 1.48 -23.25 -19.47
N GLY A 50 2.16 -22.11 -19.66
CA GLY A 50 1.54 -20.79 -19.80
C GLY A 50 1.08 -20.16 -18.48
N TRP A 51 1.34 -20.78 -17.32
CA TRP A 51 1.03 -20.16 -16.03
C TRP A 51 2.07 -19.08 -15.67
N ASP A 52 1.62 -18.05 -14.97
CA ASP A 52 2.45 -16.97 -14.46
C ASP A 52 3.05 -17.37 -13.11
N LEU A 53 4.38 -17.47 -13.04
CA LEU A 53 5.14 -17.80 -11.84
C LEU A 53 5.78 -16.54 -11.26
N HIS A 54 5.52 -16.24 -9.99
CA HIS A 54 6.12 -15.12 -9.30
C HIS A 54 6.81 -15.54 -8.00
N ILE A 55 8.02 -15.03 -7.78
CA ILE A 55 8.78 -15.23 -6.53
C ILE A 55 8.49 -14.09 -5.58
N TYR A 56 7.70 -14.35 -4.52
CA TYR A 56 7.28 -13.30 -3.60
C TYR A 56 8.24 -13.08 -2.41
N ALA A 57 9.11 -14.06 -2.11
CA ALA A 57 10.14 -13.97 -1.07
C ALA A 57 11.37 -14.83 -1.41
N GLY A 58 12.54 -14.50 -0.87
CA GLY A 58 13.78 -15.27 -1.04
C GLY A 58 14.63 -14.88 -2.26
N THR A 59 15.41 -15.83 -2.79
CA THR A 59 16.28 -15.58 -3.94
C THR A 59 15.46 -15.22 -5.17
N ASN A 60 15.83 -14.15 -5.87
CA ASN A 60 15.09 -13.58 -7.00
C ASN A 60 13.69 -13.03 -6.65
N GLN A 61 13.46 -12.61 -5.39
CA GLN A 61 12.23 -11.91 -4.99
C GLN A 61 11.86 -10.78 -5.96
N GLY A 62 10.58 -10.71 -6.31
CA GLY A 62 10.01 -9.71 -7.22
C GLY A 62 10.07 -10.12 -8.70
N GLN A 63 10.71 -11.24 -9.03
CA GLN A 63 10.77 -11.73 -10.41
C GLN A 63 9.54 -12.57 -10.76
N THR A 64 8.94 -12.25 -11.92
CA THR A 64 7.87 -13.02 -12.55
C THR A 64 8.38 -13.66 -13.83
N ARG A 65 7.97 -14.90 -14.11
CA ARG A 65 8.32 -15.69 -15.31
C ARG A 65 7.11 -16.46 -15.81
N GLU A 66 7.10 -16.81 -17.09
CA GLU A 66 6.12 -17.75 -17.63
C GLU A 66 6.67 -19.17 -17.57
N VAL A 67 5.82 -20.13 -17.21
CA VAL A 67 6.14 -21.55 -17.28
C VAL A 67 6.02 -22.03 -18.72
N THR A 68 7.12 -22.49 -19.32
CA THR A 68 7.17 -22.90 -20.74
C THR A 68 7.07 -24.41 -20.95
N ASP A 69 7.38 -25.21 -19.93
CA ASP A 69 7.24 -26.68 -19.94
C ASP A 69 7.14 -27.16 -18.47
N SER A 70 6.28 -28.14 -18.22
CA SER A 70 6.06 -28.73 -16.92
C SER A 70 6.03 -30.24 -17.03
N ARG A 71 6.87 -30.92 -16.23
CA ARG A 71 7.07 -32.37 -16.32
C ARG A 71 6.63 -33.08 -15.05
N GLU A 72 5.82 -34.12 -15.23
CA GLU A 72 5.33 -35.00 -14.16
C GLU A 72 6.50 -35.71 -13.47
N SER A 73 7.44 -36.24 -14.25
CA SER A 73 8.66 -36.84 -13.74
C SER A 73 9.64 -35.74 -13.32
N GLY A 74 9.70 -35.47 -12.02
CA GLY A 74 10.72 -34.60 -11.42
C GLY A 74 10.21 -33.26 -10.90
N THR A 75 8.89 -33.03 -10.87
CA THR A 75 8.28 -31.87 -10.20
C THR A 75 8.91 -30.53 -10.60
N THR A 76 9.34 -30.47 -11.85
CA THR A 76 10.18 -29.39 -12.39
C THR A 76 9.36 -28.59 -13.39
N LEU A 77 9.35 -27.28 -13.18
CA LEU A 77 8.86 -26.30 -14.13
C LEU A 77 10.06 -25.68 -14.84
N LEU A 78 10.00 -25.61 -16.16
CA LEU A 78 10.90 -24.82 -17.00
C LEU A 78 10.27 -23.45 -17.22
N VAL A 79 11.09 -22.40 -17.16
CA VAL A 79 10.60 -21.02 -17.23
C VAL A 79 11.35 -20.19 -18.25
N ALA A 80 10.65 -19.22 -18.82
CA ALA A 80 11.24 -18.18 -19.66
C ALA A 80 10.69 -16.78 -19.31
N PRO A 81 11.53 -15.72 -19.33
CA PRO A 81 12.99 -15.76 -19.39
C PRO A 81 13.61 -16.50 -18.18
N VAL A 82 14.91 -16.77 -18.17
CA VAL A 82 15.55 -17.40 -17.00
C VAL A 82 15.61 -16.43 -15.81
N PHE A 83 15.68 -16.94 -14.57
CA PHE A 83 15.97 -16.16 -13.38
C PHE A 83 17.41 -15.63 -13.37
N SER A 84 17.65 -14.52 -12.67
CA SER A 84 19.02 -13.98 -12.54
C SER A 84 19.96 -14.91 -11.78
N ASN A 85 19.44 -15.67 -10.82
CA ASN A 85 20.19 -16.68 -10.05
C ASN A 85 19.38 -17.98 -9.99
N ALA A 86 20.03 -19.09 -9.69
CA ALA A 86 19.33 -20.32 -9.32
C ALA A 86 18.45 -20.09 -8.09
N LEU A 87 17.22 -20.61 -8.10
CA LEU A 87 16.35 -20.56 -6.92
C LEU A 87 16.92 -21.43 -5.80
N THR A 88 16.69 -21.00 -4.57
CA THR A 88 17.09 -21.72 -3.35
C THR A 88 15.88 -22.21 -2.57
N ASN A 89 16.11 -23.05 -1.56
CA ASN A 89 15.07 -23.55 -0.65
C ASN A 89 14.40 -22.48 0.24
N ASN A 90 14.82 -21.22 0.13
CA ASN A 90 14.17 -20.08 0.76
C ASN A 90 13.31 -19.27 -0.22
N SER A 91 13.29 -19.65 -1.51
CA SER A 91 12.54 -18.93 -2.55
C SER A 91 11.09 -19.39 -2.50
N GLN A 92 10.20 -18.49 -2.12
CA GLN A 92 8.78 -18.78 -2.04
C GLN A 92 8.06 -18.21 -3.27
N PHE A 93 7.13 -18.99 -3.81
CA PHE A 93 6.51 -18.69 -5.09
C PHE A 93 4.99 -18.79 -5.06
N GLU A 94 4.36 -18.07 -5.98
CA GLU A 94 2.96 -18.18 -6.34
C GLU A 94 2.84 -18.43 -7.86
N LEU A 95 1.89 -19.27 -8.23
CA LEU A 95 1.56 -19.65 -9.60
C LEU A 95 0.10 -19.29 -9.87
N HIS A 96 -0.15 -18.66 -11.02
CA HIS A 96 -1.47 -18.22 -11.45
C HIS A 96 -1.77 -18.65 -12.88
N LYS A 97 -2.99 -19.11 -13.13
CA LYS A 97 -3.46 -19.57 -14.44
C LYS A 97 -4.32 -18.53 -15.15
N MET A 98 -5.25 -17.92 -14.42
CA MET A 98 -6.30 -17.07 -14.98
C MET A 98 -5.84 -15.63 -15.14
N PHE A 99 -5.05 -15.13 -14.19
CA PHE A 99 -4.55 -13.76 -14.18
C PHE A 99 -3.07 -13.73 -13.84
N THR A 100 -2.33 -12.79 -14.42
CA THR A 100 -0.92 -12.57 -14.07
C THR A 100 -0.80 -11.82 -12.75
N THR A 101 0.34 -11.94 -12.08
CA THR A 101 0.69 -11.15 -10.88
C THR A 101 0.55 -9.65 -11.13
N ALA A 102 0.88 -9.18 -12.35
CA ALA A 102 0.71 -7.78 -12.73
C ALA A 102 -0.76 -7.35 -12.74
N GLN A 103 -1.67 -8.19 -13.23
CA GLN A 103 -3.11 -7.94 -13.21
C GLN A 103 -3.66 -7.91 -11.78
N TYR A 104 -3.20 -8.80 -10.90
CA TYR A 104 -3.56 -8.75 -9.48
C TYR A 104 -3.08 -7.45 -8.82
N ASN A 105 -1.83 -7.03 -9.06
CA ASN A 105 -1.29 -5.78 -8.52
C ASN A 105 -2.07 -4.55 -9.01
N ASP A 106 -2.39 -4.48 -10.31
CA ASP A 106 -3.21 -3.41 -10.87
C ASP A 106 -4.61 -3.38 -10.23
N ALA A 107 -5.27 -4.53 -10.10
CA ALA A 107 -6.58 -4.62 -9.46
C ALA A 107 -6.56 -4.16 -7.99
N ILE A 108 -5.52 -4.54 -7.23
CA ILE A 108 -5.32 -4.08 -5.84
C ILE A 108 -5.13 -2.56 -5.78
N ASN A 109 -4.27 -2.01 -6.63
CA ASN A 109 -4.01 -0.56 -6.63
C ASN A 109 -5.22 0.25 -7.09
N ARG A 110 -6.02 -0.27 -8.02
CA ARG A 110 -7.32 0.32 -8.38
C ARG A 110 -8.31 0.25 -7.21
N ALA A 111 -8.37 -0.87 -6.49
CA ALA A 111 -9.22 -0.97 -5.30
C ALA A 111 -8.80 0.03 -4.20
N ILE A 112 -7.49 0.21 -3.99
CA ILE A 112 -6.94 1.25 -3.10
C ILE A 112 -7.41 2.63 -3.56
N GLU A 113 -7.21 2.94 -4.83
CA GLU A 113 -7.60 4.23 -5.41
C GLU A 113 -9.09 4.52 -5.26
N MET A 114 -9.96 3.52 -5.43
CA MET A 114 -11.42 3.65 -5.27
C MET A 114 -11.87 3.89 -3.82
N GLY A 115 -11.11 3.42 -2.83
CA GLY A 115 -11.45 3.53 -1.41
C GLY A 115 -10.63 4.56 -0.63
N LYS A 116 -9.66 5.23 -1.28
CA LYS A 116 -8.67 6.08 -0.58
C LYS A 116 -9.28 7.27 0.16
N ASP A 117 -10.40 7.82 -0.33
CA ASP A 117 -11.07 8.97 0.30
C ASP A 117 -12.05 8.53 1.42
N ASP A 118 -12.40 7.25 1.49
CA ASP A 118 -13.27 6.72 2.56
C ASP A 118 -12.46 6.21 3.76
N TYR A 119 -11.23 5.72 3.53
CA TYR A 119 -10.36 5.22 4.60
C TYR A 119 -9.07 6.02 4.69
N LEU A 120 -9.11 6.98 5.60
CA LEU A 120 -7.99 7.86 5.90
C LEU A 120 -7.10 7.27 6.99
N LEU A 121 -5.79 7.47 6.83
CA LEU A 121 -4.77 6.98 7.73
C LEU A 121 -4.24 8.12 8.59
N ASP A 122 -4.30 7.97 9.91
CA ASP A 122 -3.68 8.93 10.83
C ASP A 122 -2.20 9.06 10.54
N LEU A 123 -1.76 10.30 10.35
CA LEU A 123 -0.36 10.64 10.10
C LEU A 123 0.09 11.69 11.11
N ARG A 124 1.30 11.51 11.62
CA ARG A 124 1.99 12.45 12.51
C ARG A 124 3.39 12.66 11.99
N GLU A 125 3.83 13.91 12.00
CA GLU A 125 5.11 14.32 11.44
C GLU A 125 5.74 15.43 12.29
N GLU A 126 7.08 15.45 12.39
CA GLU A 126 7.85 16.32 13.30
C GLU A 126 9.20 16.79 12.73
N SER A 127 9.31 17.06 11.42
CA SER A 127 10.57 17.49 10.78
C SER A 127 10.71 19.01 10.64
N ALA A 128 9.61 19.76 10.69
CA ALA A 128 9.66 21.21 10.54
C ALA A 128 10.17 21.88 11.83
N THR A 129 11.19 22.73 11.69
CA THR A 129 11.71 23.58 12.77
C THR A 129 11.43 25.04 12.44
N LEU A 130 10.84 25.77 13.39
CA LEU A 130 10.48 27.17 13.19
C LEU A 130 11.71 28.07 13.16
N THR A 131 11.70 29.04 12.25
CA THR A 131 12.74 30.07 12.11
C THR A 131 12.09 31.45 12.28
N SER A 132 12.80 32.39 12.92
CA SER A 132 12.33 33.78 13.09
C SER A 132 11.93 34.37 11.75
N ASP A 133 10.82 35.10 11.74
CA ASP A 133 10.32 35.84 10.57
C ASP A 133 10.05 34.96 9.34
N THR A 134 9.94 33.64 9.53
CA THR A 134 9.59 32.67 8.50
C THR A 134 8.19 32.14 8.76
N TYR A 135 7.26 32.43 7.85
CA TYR A 135 5.83 32.12 8.02
C TYR A 135 5.31 31.07 7.05
N GLU A 136 6.16 30.55 6.17
CA GLU A 136 5.82 29.54 5.19
C GLU A 136 6.77 28.35 5.30
N TYR A 137 6.20 27.15 5.44
CA TYR A 137 6.94 25.90 5.61
C TYR A 137 6.41 24.87 4.63
N ASN A 138 7.27 23.98 4.13
CA ASN A 138 6.81 22.90 3.26
C ASN A 138 5.80 22.02 4.00
N CYS A 139 4.61 21.84 3.43
CA CYS A 139 3.70 20.82 3.91
C CYS A 139 4.24 19.45 3.48
N VAL A 140 4.26 18.49 4.40
CA VAL A 140 4.74 17.14 4.10
C VAL A 140 3.80 16.51 3.07
N SER A 141 4.37 15.98 1.99
CA SER A 141 3.64 15.55 0.78
C SER A 141 2.59 14.46 1.01
N ASN A 142 2.65 13.77 2.14
CA ASN A 142 1.81 12.61 2.43
C ASN A 142 0.51 12.97 3.16
N PHE A 143 0.35 14.22 3.64
CA PHE A 143 -0.92 14.64 4.22
C PHE A 143 -1.96 14.90 3.14
N ARG A 144 -3.15 14.34 3.33
CA ARG A 144 -4.37 14.72 2.62
C ARG A 144 -5.09 15.85 3.35
N TYR A 145 -5.13 15.74 4.69
CA TYR A 145 -5.73 16.72 5.59
C TYR A 145 -4.79 16.97 6.78
N ILE A 146 -4.67 18.22 7.21
CA ILE A 146 -4.03 18.59 8.47
C ILE A 146 -5.12 18.98 9.47
N SER A 147 -5.12 18.35 10.65
CA SER A 147 -6.14 18.57 11.67
C SER A 147 -5.64 19.39 12.85
N ALA A 148 -4.36 19.28 13.20
CA ALA A 148 -3.79 20.00 14.33
C ALA A 148 -2.29 20.24 14.15
N LEU A 149 -1.84 21.34 14.74
CA LEU A 149 -0.42 21.68 14.87
C LEU A 149 -0.09 21.86 16.34
N TRP A 150 1.08 21.38 16.72
CA TRP A 150 1.59 21.45 18.08
C TRP A 150 3.03 21.92 18.08
N LEU A 151 3.37 22.80 19.01
CA LEU A 151 4.75 23.18 19.27
C LEU A 151 5.39 22.27 20.29
N GLU A 152 6.67 22.00 20.06
CA GLU A 152 7.55 21.38 21.03
C GLU A 152 7.66 22.25 22.29
N ASP A 153 7.70 21.58 23.43
CA ASP A 153 7.92 22.21 24.72
C ASP A 153 9.32 22.83 24.79
N ALA A 154 9.44 23.97 25.48
CA ALA A 154 10.71 24.68 25.56
C ALA A 154 11.74 23.98 26.47
N THR A 155 11.26 23.18 27.43
CA THR A 155 12.06 22.50 28.45
C THR A 155 12.30 21.03 28.12
N ASP A 156 11.33 20.36 27.49
CA ASP A 156 11.37 18.94 27.19
C ASP A 156 11.36 18.66 25.68
N ALA A 157 12.53 18.38 25.11
CA ALA A 157 12.65 18.03 23.69
C ALA A 157 11.75 16.84 23.31
N ASN A 158 11.11 16.95 22.15
CA ASN A 158 10.12 16.03 21.58
C ASN A 158 8.85 15.82 22.44
N THR A 159 8.60 16.71 23.41
CA THR A 159 7.37 16.71 24.21
C THR A 159 6.43 17.81 23.73
N TYR A 160 5.13 17.53 23.68
CA TYR A 160 4.12 18.42 23.10
C TYR A 160 2.89 18.40 24.01
N TYR A 161 2.73 19.47 24.78
CA TYR A 161 1.64 19.63 25.74
C TYR A 161 0.41 20.31 25.10
N SER A 162 -0.73 20.24 25.80
CA SER A 162 -1.98 20.91 25.39
C SER A 162 -1.81 22.42 25.14
N THR A 163 -0.89 23.04 25.88
CA THR A 163 -0.53 24.47 25.78
C THR A 163 0.25 24.81 24.50
N GLY A 164 0.88 23.82 23.86
CA GLY A 164 1.57 23.98 22.58
C GLY A 164 0.64 23.91 21.36
N TYR A 165 -0.68 23.75 21.56
CA TYR A 165 -1.66 23.72 20.47
C TYR A 165 -1.71 25.05 19.73
N ILE A 166 -1.66 25.01 18.39
CA ILE A 166 -1.85 26.19 17.55
C ILE A 166 -3.29 26.20 17.03
N ASP A 167 -4.03 27.28 17.33
CA ASP A 167 -5.42 27.43 16.87
C ASP A 167 -5.49 27.41 15.33
N PRO A 168 -6.42 26.65 14.72
CA PRO A 168 -6.62 26.62 13.27
C PRO A 168 -6.88 27.97 12.60
N ARG A 169 -7.17 29.03 13.34
CA ARG A 169 -7.28 30.41 12.82
C ARG A 169 -5.92 31.04 12.51
N HIS A 170 -4.84 30.56 13.14
CA HIS A 170 -3.49 31.11 13.02
C HIS A 170 -2.64 30.48 11.91
N TYR A 171 -3.20 29.53 11.16
CA TYR A 171 -2.52 28.94 10.02
C TYR A 171 -3.49 28.57 8.90
N GLY A 172 -2.96 28.42 7.70
CA GLY A 172 -3.66 27.96 6.51
C GLY A 172 -2.74 27.11 5.63
N ILE A 173 -3.30 26.54 4.58
CA ILE A 173 -2.52 25.88 3.54
C ILE A 173 -2.48 26.81 2.32
N ALA A 174 -1.29 27.31 2.00
CA ALA A 174 -1.04 28.02 0.75
C ALA A 174 -0.87 26.97 -0.36
N ARG A 175 -1.72 27.07 -1.37
CA ARG A 175 -1.82 26.09 -2.46
C ARG A 175 -0.76 26.36 -3.52
N GLY A 176 -0.17 25.30 -4.07
CA GLY A 176 0.83 25.36 -5.12
C GLY A 176 1.27 23.97 -5.55
N ALA A 177 2.24 23.88 -6.46
CA ALA A 177 2.84 22.60 -6.85
C ALA A 177 3.45 21.86 -5.65
N THR A 178 3.98 22.63 -4.69
CA THR A 178 4.35 22.16 -3.36
C THR A 178 3.50 22.94 -2.36
N PRO A 179 2.48 22.34 -1.73
CA PRO A 179 1.66 23.05 -0.75
C PRO A 179 2.52 23.49 0.44
N LEU A 180 2.27 24.71 0.92
CA LEU A 180 2.98 25.30 2.05
C LEU A 180 2.02 25.48 3.23
N LEU A 181 2.50 25.18 4.42
CA LEU A 181 1.87 25.58 5.66
C LEU A 181 2.19 27.06 5.91
N LYS A 182 1.16 27.90 5.96
CA LYS A 182 1.28 29.35 6.12
C LYS A 182 0.74 29.79 7.47
N PHE A 183 1.55 30.48 8.27
CA PHE A 183 1.12 31.10 9.53
C PHE A 183 0.63 32.53 9.30
N ASP A 184 -0.33 32.96 10.12
CA ASP A 184 -0.79 34.36 10.15
C ASP A 184 0.26 35.22 10.85
N GLU A 185 0.93 36.09 10.09
CA GLU A 185 1.97 36.99 10.58
C GLU A 185 1.50 37.91 11.72
N VAL A 186 0.24 38.34 11.67
CA VAL A 186 -0.31 39.30 12.62
C VAL A 186 -0.86 38.59 13.85
N GLY A 187 -1.63 37.53 13.64
CA GLY A 187 -2.25 36.76 14.71
C GLY A 187 -1.31 35.79 15.42
N TYR A 188 -0.20 35.41 14.78
CA TYR A 188 0.75 34.41 15.28
C TYR A 188 2.20 34.74 14.90
N PRO A 189 2.79 35.80 15.48
CA PRO A 189 4.14 36.22 15.16
C PRO A 189 5.17 35.16 15.59
N ILE A 190 5.98 34.69 14.65
CA ILE A 190 7.05 33.71 14.91
C ILE A 190 8.31 34.47 15.32
N GLY A 191 8.35 34.85 16.60
CA GLY A 191 9.48 35.57 17.19
C GLY A 191 10.56 34.66 17.79
N ALA A 192 11.54 35.28 18.47
CA ALA A 192 12.68 34.61 19.08
C ALA A 192 12.31 33.46 20.03
N ASN A 193 11.19 33.58 20.76
CA ASN A 193 10.72 32.56 21.71
C ASN A 193 10.20 31.27 21.05
N LEU A 194 9.92 31.30 19.74
CA LEU A 194 9.45 30.15 18.97
C LEU A 194 10.54 29.59 18.05
N THR A 195 11.59 30.36 17.79
CA THR A 195 12.69 29.94 16.92
C THR A 195 13.39 28.70 17.48
N GLY A 196 13.65 27.72 16.63
CA GLY A 196 14.28 26.45 17.00
C GLY A 196 13.33 25.38 17.54
N LYS A 197 12.05 25.72 17.81
CA LYS A 197 11.05 24.72 18.21
C LYS A 197 10.64 23.86 17.04
N LYS A 198 10.45 22.56 17.27
CA LYS A 198 9.83 21.67 16.29
C LYS A 198 8.32 21.83 16.27
N LEU A 199 7.78 21.70 15.06
CA LEU A 199 6.37 21.62 14.80
C LEU A 199 5.96 20.16 14.64
N ARG A 200 5.00 19.71 15.45
CA ARG A 200 4.29 18.45 15.22
C ARG A 200 3.04 18.74 14.40
N ILE A 201 3.00 18.16 13.21
CA ILE A 201 1.86 18.19 12.31
C ILE A 201 1.08 16.89 12.51
N VAL A 202 -0.21 17.01 12.83
CA VAL A 202 -1.13 15.87 12.95
C VAL A 202 -2.23 16.02 11.92
N GLY A 203 -2.59 14.91 11.31
CA GLY A 203 -3.58 14.90 10.25
C GLY A 203 -3.88 13.51 9.74
N GLN A 204 -4.37 13.47 8.51
CA GLN A 204 -4.81 12.27 7.84
C GLN A 204 -4.18 12.19 6.45
N SER A 205 -3.82 10.99 6.04
CA SER A 205 -3.21 10.64 4.76
C SER A 205 -4.04 9.58 4.05
N VAL A 206 -3.73 9.32 2.79
CA VAL A 206 -4.33 8.22 2.02
C VAL A 206 -3.35 7.06 1.92
N GLN A 207 -3.87 5.85 1.69
CA GLN A 207 -3.04 4.70 1.35
C GLN A 207 -2.37 4.93 -0.02
N SER A 208 -1.04 4.90 -0.05
CA SER A 208 -0.28 4.91 -1.30
C SER A 208 -0.45 3.60 -2.07
N ALA A 209 -0.28 3.67 -3.39
CA ALA A 209 -0.17 2.48 -4.23
C ALA A 209 0.97 1.58 -3.75
N LEU A 210 0.78 0.27 -3.92
CA LEU A 210 1.71 -0.78 -3.55
C LEU A 210 2.49 -1.21 -4.79
N SER A 211 3.81 -1.30 -4.66
CA SER A 211 4.76 -1.61 -5.74
C SER A 211 5.61 -2.84 -5.46
N ASN A 212 5.93 -3.09 -4.18
CA ASN A 212 6.74 -4.21 -3.75
C ASN A 212 5.90 -5.21 -2.94
N ASN A 213 6.34 -6.46 -2.93
CA ASN A 213 5.67 -7.52 -2.17
C ASN A 213 5.59 -7.20 -0.67
N THR A 214 6.60 -6.52 -0.13
CA THR A 214 6.66 -6.12 1.28
C THR A 214 5.90 -4.83 1.59
N ASP A 215 5.35 -4.15 0.58
CA ASP A 215 4.56 -2.94 0.83
C ASP A 215 3.29 -3.32 1.59
N THR A 216 2.98 -2.53 2.62
CA THR A 216 1.85 -2.77 3.51
C THR A 216 0.62 -1.98 3.08
N CYS A 217 -0.48 -2.69 2.87
CA CYS A 217 -1.81 -2.11 2.81
C CYS A 217 -2.38 -1.97 4.21
N LYS A 218 -2.78 -0.75 4.56
CA LYS A 218 -3.41 -0.42 5.85
C LYS A 218 -4.93 -0.33 5.76
N MET A 219 -5.49 -0.40 4.55
CA MET A 219 -6.94 -0.46 4.32
C MET A 219 -7.51 -1.82 4.77
N PRO A 220 -8.81 -1.91 5.08
CA PRO A 220 -9.42 -3.18 5.44
C PRO A 220 -9.24 -4.22 4.33
N PRO A 221 -8.66 -5.39 4.62
CA PRO A 221 -8.30 -6.36 3.60
C PRO A 221 -9.51 -6.91 2.86
N GLU A 222 -10.65 -7.08 3.53
CA GLU A 222 -11.87 -7.59 2.88
C GLU A 222 -12.39 -6.65 1.78
N PHE A 223 -12.37 -5.33 2.01
CA PHE A 223 -12.70 -4.36 0.97
C PHE A 223 -11.77 -4.53 -0.25
N ILE A 224 -10.45 -4.55 -0.01
CA ILE A 224 -9.45 -4.70 -1.07
C ILE A 224 -9.64 -6.01 -1.83
N ILE A 225 -9.85 -7.13 -1.11
CA ILE A 225 -10.04 -8.45 -1.71
C ILE A 225 -11.29 -8.47 -2.59
N GLN A 226 -12.45 -8.06 -2.06
CA GLN A 226 -13.72 -8.12 -2.80
C GLN A 226 -13.73 -7.14 -3.99
N GLN A 227 -13.19 -5.92 -3.82
CA GLN A 227 -13.13 -4.92 -4.88
C GLN A 227 -12.18 -5.35 -6.00
N SER A 228 -10.98 -5.85 -5.66
CA SER A 228 -10.02 -6.36 -6.64
C SER A 228 -10.59 -7.56 -7.41
N ARG A 229 -11.27 -8.47 -6.69
CA ARG A 229 -11.95 -9.62 -7.29
C ARG A 229 -13.05 -9.18 -8.26
N ALA A 230 -13.86 -8.18 -7.91
CA ALA A 230 -14.87 -7.63 -8.82
C ALA A 230 -14.25 -7.09 -10.11
N ILE A 231 -13.17 -6.30 -10.01
CA ILE A 231 -12.43 -5.74 -11.17
C ILE A 231 -11.92 -6.86 -12.08
N LEU A 232 -11.28 -7.89 -11.51
CA LEU A 232 -10.73 -9.02 -12.28
C LEU A 232 -11.84 -9.82 -12.98
N LEU A 233 -12.96 -10.06 -12.30
CA LEU A 233 -14.09 -10.81 -12.85
C LEU A 233 -14.81 -10.03 -13.98
N PHE A 234 -14.98 -8.71 -13.85
CA PHE A 234 -15.51 -7.87 -14.93
C PHE A 234 -14.62 -7.95 -16.17
N ASN A 235 -13.28 -7.88 -15.99
CA ASN A 235 -12.33 -7.99 -17.11
C ASN A 235 -12.37 -9.36 -17.81
N LYS A 236 -12.91 -10.41 -17.18
CA LYS A 236 -13.14 -11.73 -17.79
C LYS A 236 -14.57 -11.95 -18.29
N GLY A 237 -15.45 -10.94 -18.21
CA GLY A 237 -16.85 -11.06 -18.59
C GLY A 237 -17.70 -11.93 -17.65
N LYS A 238 -17.29 -12.11 -16.39
CA LYS A 238 -18.04 -12.85 -15.36
C LYS A 238 -18.95 -11.93 -14.55
N ASP A 239 -19.85 -11.23 -15.22
CA ASP A 239 -20.59 -10.10 -14.65
C ASP A 239 -21.40 -10.45 -13.39
N ALA A 240 -22.06 -11.61 -13.35
CA ALA A 240 -22.87 -12.02 -12.20
C ALA A 240 -22.02 -12.26 -10.94
N GLU A 241 -20.83 -12.84 -11.08
CA GLU A 241 -19.90 -13.03 -9.96
C GLU A 241 -19.25 -11.70 -9.56
N ALA A 242 -18.90 -10.87 -10.55
CA ALA A 242 -18.34 -9.55 -10.34
C ALA A 242 -19.29 -8.64 -9.55
N GLN A 243 -20.58 -8.63 -9.89
CA GLN A 243 -21.60 -7.88 -9.15
C GLN A 243 -21.75 -8.34 -7.70
N ARG A 244 -21.69 -9.65 -7.44
CA ARG A 244 -21.73 -10.17 -6.05
C ARG A 244 -20.50 -9.75 -5.25
N ALA A 245 -19.32 -9.76 -5.86
CA ALA A 245 -18.10 -9.27 -5.23
C ALA A 245 -18.18 -7.76 -4.96
N GLN A 246 -18.67 -6.97 -5.92
CA GLN A 246 -18.89 -5.53 -5.76
C GLN A 246 -19.86 -5.21 -4.61
N GLN A 247 -20.99 -5.93 -4.53
CA GLN A 247 -21.95 -5.73 -3.43
C GLN A 247 -21.33 -5.96 -2.05
N ARG A 248 -20.43 -6.95 -1.92
CA ARG A 248 -19.69 -7.18 -0.66
C ARG A 248 -18.69 -6.06 -0.40
N ALA A 249 -17.96 -5.63 -1.41
CA ALA A 249 -17.05 -4.49 -1.31
C ALA A 249 -17.79 -3.21 -0.87
N ASP A 250 -19.00 -2.96 -1.38
CA ASP A 250 -19.80 -1.80 -1.00
C ASP A 250 -20.28 -1.85 0.46
N VAL A 251 -20.53 -3.05 1.00
CA VAL A 251 -20.83 -3.24 2.43
C VAL A 251 -19.60 -2.88 3.27
N GLU A 252 -18.43 -3.42 2.93
CA GLU A 252 -17.18 -3.13 3.63
C GLU A 252 -16.79 -1.65 3.53
N ARG A 253 -17.01 -1.03 2.37
CA ARG A 253 -16.76 0.39 2.14
C ARG A 253 -17.57 1.29 3.07
N LYS A 254 -18.82 0.91 3.38
CA LYS A 254 -19.66 1.65 4.34
C LYS A 254 -19.14 1.50 5.77
N LEU A 255 -18.61 0.33 6.13
CA LEU A 255 -18.08 0.06 7.46
C LEU A 255 -16.73 0.72 7.71
N MET A 256 -15.92 0.92 6.66
CA MET A 256 -14.57 1.47 6.79
C MET A 256 -14.51 3.01 6.81
N LYS A 257 -15.63 3.71 6.66
CA LYS A 257 -15.61 5.16 6.51
C LYS A 257 -15.06 5.85 7.76
N VAL A 258 -13.91 6.49 7.64
CA VAL A 258 -13.28 7.26 8.71
C VAL A 258 -13.72 8.72 8.61
N PRO A 259 -14.29 9.32 9.67
CA PRO A 259 -14.66 10.74 9.64
C PRO A 259 -13.41 11.61 9.62
N LEU A 260 -13.52 12.77 8.97
CA LEU A 260 -12.53 13.83 9.08
C LEU A 260 -12.51 14.37 10.51
N TYR A 261 -11.32 14.70 11.00
CA TYR A 261 -11.21 15.41 12.27
C TYR A 261 -11.80 16.82 12.16
N ALA A 262 -12.34 17.34 13.26
CA ALA A 262 -12.81 18.71 13.33
C ALA A 262 -11.70 19.69 12.94
N HIS A 263 -12.05 20.75 12.20
CA HIS A 263 -11.12 21.79 11.74
C HIS A 263 -10.02 21.32 10.76
N SER A 264 -10.16 20.11 10.19
CA SER A 264 -9.23 19.63 9.17
C SER A 264 -9.18 20.55 7.95
N LYS A 265 -7.95 20.88 7.51
CA LYS A 265 -7.68 21.65 6.30
C LYS A 265 -7.13 20.73 5.22
N ALA A 266 -7.74 20.73 4.04
CA ALA A 266 -7.26 19.96 2.89
C ALA A 266 -5.93 20.50 2.39
N VAL A 267 -4.97 19.60 2.14
CA VAL A 267 -3.63 19.96 1.65
C VAL A 267 -3.62 20.10 0.13
N ASN A 268 -4.31 19.20 -0.57
CA ASN A 268 -4.50 19.20 -2.01
C ASN A 268 -6.00 19.18 -2.31
N GLU A 269 -6.49 20.00 -3.24
CA GLU A 269 -7.82 19.79 -3.82
C GLU A 269 -7.84 18.44 -4.56
N VAL A 270 -8.96 17.72 -4.42
CA VAL A 270 -9.25 16.48 -5.16
C VAL A 270 -9.63 16.84 -6.58
#